data_AF-A0A496N6W6-F1
#
_entry.id   AF-A0A496N6W6-F1
#
_cell.length_a   1.000
_cell.length_b   1.000
_cell.length_c   1.000
_cell.angle_alpha   90.00
_cell.angle_beta   90.00
_cell.angle_gamma   90.00
#
_symmetry.space_group_name_H-M   'P 1'
#
loop_
_entity.id
_entity.type
_entity.pdbx_description
1 polymer ?
#
loop_
_entity_poly.entity_id
_entity_poly.type
_entity_poly.pdbx_seq_one_letter_code
_entity_poly.pdbx_strand_id
1 'polypeptide(L)'
;KNQEKLTAYNLHKPLWVFVGNTVNAENSDIWAVVEQLAYFLNVKNRSQILAWLNDLLCDEPLLLDSKGNAIFRHRFLSLATFKGNLNALYSDILKTLFNTESASHLYLHNIKKASGEVALKVGNNDYFALINVGDSSELLKSAVELENVSVEQDEFSDGLFGTINQESSTLNLLIGSRKFTEGWSSWRVSTMGLLNMGRGEGSQIIQLFGRGVRLKGRNFSLRRTPINEMPKGLGLDKLETLNIFGIKADYMAKFREYLQDEGIQSPDEVLQLDFPVQKKLPANVALKTLRLKDGYKDNQKMGFKRQEMVQLYELPKFAQGKIKPILAVLDLYPRLEALSSKAIRQSDNDERQSNKFKREIFALFDWDKLYLALQQYKMERTWSNLRVSRDGLRKFVESREDWYLLYVPDSAMEIRCFADVQTQQDILLQLLKEYTDQFYRRLKAAYEQQFMETTIVTEENGSFFDEYKMLFGEEENIPYEREQ
;
A
#
# COMPACT_ATOMS: atom_id res chain seq x y z
N LYS A 1 -8.71 -15.37 21.11
CA LYS A 1 -8.12 -16.67 20.67
C LYS A 1 -6.97 -16.51 19.67
N ASN A 2 -6.97 -15.49 18.79
CA ASN A 2 -5.91 -15.30 17.77
C ASN A 2 -4.89 -14.19 18.09
N GLN A 3 -4.91 -13.64 19.31
CA GLN A 3 -4.19 -12.40 19.66
C GLN A 3 -2.68 -12.52 19.46
N GLU A 4 -2.05 -13.62 19.88
CA GLU A 4 -0.61 -13.87 19.68
C GLU A 4 -0.19 -13.90 18.21
N LYS A 5 -1.05 -14.42 17.31
CA LYS A 5 -0.79 -14.45 15.87
C LYS A 5 -0.94 -13.07 15.23
N LEU A 6 -1.82 -12.23 15.77
CA LEU A 6 -2.07 -10.87 15.29
C LEU A 6 -1.03 -9.85 15.80
N THR A 7 -0.40 -10.12 16.95
CA THR A 7 0.65 -9.24 17.52
C THR A 7 1.78 -8.97 16.53
N ALA A 8 2.16 -9.97 15.72
CA ALA A 8 3.22 -9.84 14.71
C ALA A 8 2.93 -8.78 13.63
N TYR A 9 1.66 -8.41 13.45
CA TYR A 9 1.19 -7.47 12.41
C TYR A 9 1.01 -6.04 12.93
N ASN A 10 1.20 -5.81 14.24
CA ASN A 10 1.13 -4.49 14.86
C ASN A 10 -0.18 -3.74 14.57
N LEU A 11 -1.30 -4.46 14.51
CA LEU A 11 -2.63 -3.91 14.22
C LEU A 11 -3.14 -3.10 15.42
N HIS A 12 -3.70 -1.93 15.13
CA HIS A 12 -4.36 -1.09 16.13
C HIS A 12 -5.88 -1.27 16.10
N LYS A 13 -6.56 -0.84 17.16
CA LYS A 13 -8.04 -0.81 17.18
C LYS A 13 -8.54 0.01 15.98
N PRO A 14 -9.41 -0.54 15.11
CA PRO A 14 -9.92 0.15 13.94
C PRO A 14 -10.57 1.50 14.27
N LEU A 15 -10.44 2.46 13.36
CA LEU A 15 -11.03 3.79 13.41
C LEU A 15 -11.72 4.08 12.08
N TRP A 16 -12.98 4.49 12.16
CA TRP A 16 -13.75 4.95 11.01
C TRP A 16 -13.61 6.47 10.88
N VAL A 17 -13.38 6.95 9.67
CA VAL A 17 -13.19 8.38 9.40
C VAL A 17 -14.18 8.83 8.35
N PHE A 18 -15.04 9.80 8.69
CA PHE A 18 -15.93 10.47 7.76
C PHE A 18 -15.41 11.87 7.47
N VAL A 19 -15.21 12.16 6.19
CA VAL A 19 -14.74 13.46 5.71
C VAL A 19 -15.87 14.11 4.91
N GLY A 20 -16.37 15.22 5.44
CA GLY A 20 -17.37 16.08 4.79
C GLY A 20 -16.78 17.42 4.36
N ASN A 21 -17.41 18.06 3.39
CA ASN A 21 -17.01 19.39 2.90
C ASN A 21 -17.90 20.49 3.48
N THR A 22 -19.21 20.23 3.57
CA THR A 22 -20.20 21.17 4.08
C THR A 22 -20.40 20.99 5.57
N VAL A 23 -19.85 21.92 6.35
CA VAL A 23 -20.05 22.01 7.81
C VAL A 23 -21.28 22.87 8.14
N ASN A 24 -21.52 23.94 7.36
CA ASN A 24 -22.43 25.04 7.72
C ASN A 24 -23.63 25.20 6.76
N ALA A 25 -24.13 24.12 6.16
CA ALA A 25 -25.32 24.15 5.30
C ALA A 25 -26.50 23.42 5.96
N GLU A 26 -27.74 23.75 5.58
CA GLU A 26 -28.95 23.03 6.02
C GLU A 26 -28.88 21.52 5.71
N ASN A 27 -28.13 21.14 4.66
CA ASN A 27 -27.74 19.76 4.34
C ASN A 27 -26.28 19.51 4.71
N SER A 28 -25.92 19.67 5.99
CA SER A 28 -24.56 19.39 6.47
C SER A 28 -24.23 17.90 6.36
N ASP A 29 -23.06 17.61 5.82
CA ASP A 29 -22.55 16.24 5.68
C ASP A 29 -22.43 15.56 7.04
N ILE A 30 -22.03 16.34 8.04
CA ILE A 30 -21.83 15.86 9.41
C ILE A 30 -23.17 15.44 10.02
N TRP A 31 -24.22 16.24 9.83
CA TRP A 31 -25.55 15.94 10.34
C TRP A 31 -26.15 14.69 9.68
N ALA A 32 -25.88 14.45 8.39
CA ALA A 32 -26.29 13.20 7.73
C ALA A 32 -25.67 11.96 8.41
N VAL A 33 -24.39 12.01 8.79
CA VAL A 33 -23.76 10.90 9.54
C VAL A 33 -24.38 10.75 10.92
N VAL A 34 -24.59 11.86 11.65
CA VAL A 34 -25.22 11.84 12.98
C VAL A 34 -26.64 11.26 12.91
N GLU A 35 -27.41 11.62 11.89
CA GLU A 35 -28.75 11.08 11.63
C GLU A 35 -28.73 9.56 11.45
N GLN A 36 -27.80 9.02 10.64
CA GLN A 36 -27.68 7.57 10.46
C GLN A 36 -27.28 6.85 11.75
N LEU A 37 -26.40 7.44 12.56
CA LEU A 37 -26.03 6.90 13.88
C LEU A 37 -27.24 6.92 14.83
N ALA A 38 -27.98 8.02 14.87
CA ALA A 38 -29.19 8.15 15.68
C ALA A 38 -30.29 7.16 15.25
N TYR A 39 -30.46 6.99 13.93
CA TYR A 39 -31.38 6.01 13.36
C TYR A 39 -31.05 4.59 13.82
N PHE A 40 -29.76 4.21 13.80
CA PHE A 40 -29.31 2.88 14.25
C PHE A 40 -29.55 2.64 15.75
N LEU A 41 -29.39 3.70 16.56
CA LEU A 41 -29.55 3.67 18.01
C LEU A 41 -31.00 3.81 18.48
N ASN A 42 -31.92 4.19 17.60
CA ASN A 42 -33.33 4.31 17.96
C ASN A 42 -34.00 2.93 18.02
N VAL A 43 -34.49 2.56 19.21
CA VAL A 43 -35.14 1.26 19.46
C VAL A 43 -36.31 1.01 18.51
N LYS A 44 -37.02 2.06 18.05
CA LYS A 44 -38.12 1.95 17.09
C LYS A 44 -37.68 1.35 15.75
N ASN A 45 -36.44 1.61 15.32
CA ASN A 45 -35.91 1.18 14.04
C ASN A 45 -35.28 -0.21 14.09
N ARG A 46 -35.17 -0.83 15.27
CA ARG A 46 -34.47 -2.11 15.47
C ARG A 46 -34.97 -3.21 14.54
N SER A 47 -36.28 -3.32 14.31
CA SER A 47 -36.85 -4.34 13.42
C SER A 47 -36.31 -4.20 11.98
N GLN A 48 -36.29 -2.97 11.46
CA GLN A 48 -35.79 -2.68 10.12
C GLN A 48 -34.27 -2.91 10.02
N ILE A 49 -33.52 -2.52 11.05
CA ILE A 49 -32.07 -2.74 11.11
C ILE A 49 -31.74 -4.23 11.09
N LEU A 50 -32.47 -5.05 11.85
CA LEU A 50 -32.27 -6.51 11.85
C LEU A 50 -32.56 -7.12 10.48
N ALA A 51 -33.56 -6.60 9.74
CA ALA A 51 -33.82 -7.03 8.36
C ALA A 51 -32.64 -6.69 7.45
N TRP A 52 -32.12 -5.47 7.49
CA TRP A 52 -30.94 -5.09 6.70
C TRP A 52 -29.69 -5.90 7.05
N LEU A 53 -29.46 -6.17 8.34
CA LEU A 53 -28.35 -7.03 8.78
C LEU A 53 -28.51 -8.46 8.26
N ASN A 54 -29.74 -8.99 8.22
CA ASN A 54 -30.02 -10.30 7.64
C ASN A 54 -29.67 -10.34 6.15
N ASP A 55 -30.12 -9.35 5.41
CA ASP A 55 -29.93 -9.26 3.96
C ASP A 55 -28.42 -9.15 3.64
N LEU A 56 -27.67 -8.36 4.41
CA LEU A 56 -26.21 -8.27 4.30
C LEU A 56 -25.51 -9.62 4.61
N LEU A 57 -25.97 -10.38 5.61
CA LEU A 57 -25.41 -11.69 5.94
C LEU A 57 -25.78 -12.79 4.94
N CYS A 58 -26.88 -12.63 4.22
CA CYS A 58 -27.34 -13.56 3.20
C CYS A 58 -26.76 -13.27 1.81
N ASP A 59 -25.86 -12.29 1.68
CA ASP A 59 -25.32 -11.82 0.41
C ASP A 59 -26.44 -11.38 -0.57
N GLU A 60 -27.56 -10.86 -0.04
CA GLU A 60 -28.63 -10.33 -0.88
C GLU A 60 -28.15 -9.08 -1.63
N PRO A 61 -28.56 -8.89 -2.89
CA PRO A 61 -28.12 -7.78 -3.74
C PRO A 61 -28.81 -6.47 -3.36
N LEU A 62 -28.52 -5.96 -2.15
CA LEU A 62 -29.08 -4.71 -1.62
C LEU A 62 -28.63 -3.47 -2.40
N LEU A 63 -27.36 -3.48 -2.81
CA LEU A 63 -26.72 -2.37 -3.52
C LEU A 63 -25.99 -2.94 -4.73
N LEU A 64 -26.47 -2.55 -5.91
CA LEU A 64 -25.89 -2.93 -7.19
C LEU A 64 -24.99 -1.82 -7.71
N ASP A 65 -23.88 -2.20 -8.33
CA ASP A 65 -23.07 -1.26 -9.08
C ASP A 65 -23.74 -0.89 -10.42
N SER A 66 -23.10 -0.02 -11.19
CA SER A 66 -23.56 0.39 -12.53
C SER A 66 -23.62 -0.76 -13.54
N LYS A 67 -23.01 -1.91 -13.24
CA LYS A 67 -22.98 -3.12 -14.06
C LYS A 67 -24.00 -4.18 -13.57
N GLY A 68 -24.73 -3.92 -12.49
CA GLY A 68 -25.71 -4.85 -11.91
C GLY A 68 -25.13 -5.88 -10.94
N ASN A 69 -23.86 -5.72 -10.51
CA ASN A 69 -23.21 -6.61 -9.55
C ASN A 69 -23.49 -6.18 -8.12
N ALA A 70 -23.72 -7.14 -7.23
CA ALA A 70 -23.91 -6.87 -5.81
C ALA A 70 -22.60 -6.39 -5.15
N ILE A 71 -22.56 -5.12 -4.74
CA ILE A 71 -21.36 -4.47 -4.20
C ILE A 71 -20.88 -5.17 -2.93
N PHE A 72 -21.75 -5.80 -2.13
CA PHE A 72 -21.34 -6.38 -0.84
C PHE A 72 -21.12 -7.90 -0.86
N ARG A 73 -21.19 -8.53 -2.03
CA ARG A 73 -21.08 -9.98 -2.17
C ARG A 73 -19.82 -10.50 -1.49
N HIS A 74 -19.97 -11.50 -0.62
CA HIS A 74 -18.88 -12.18 0.09
C HIS A 74 -18.04 -11.30 1.02
N ARG A 75 -18.38 -10.02 1.22
CA ARG A 75 -17.61 -9.13 2.11
C ARG A 75 -17.79 -9.48 3.59
N PHE A 76 -18.96 -9.99 3.96
CA PHE A 76 -19.36 -10.25 5.35
C PHE A 76 -19.24 -11.71 5.78
N LEU A 77 -18.52 -12.55 5.03
CA LEU A 77 -18.32 -13.97 5.34
C LEU A 77 -17.76 -14.20 6.76
N SER A 78 -16.91 -13.31 7.27
CA SER A 78 -16.40 -13.40 8.65
C SER A 78 -17.48 -13.27 9.73
N LEU A 79 -18.63 -12.68 9.39
CA LEU A 79 -19.79 -12.55 10.28
C LEU A 79 -20.79 -13.71 10.09
N ALA A 80 -20.50 -14.70 9.24
CA ALA A 80 -21.39 -15.84 9.00
C ALA A 80 -21.72 -16.64 10.27
N THR A 81 -20.89 -16.57 11.31
CA THR A 81 -21.18 -17.16 12.62
C THR A 81 -22.42 -16.59 13.30
N PHE A 82 -22.84 -15.38 12.92
CA PHE A 82 -24.06 -14.75 13.41
C PHE A 82 -25.30 -15.09 12.58
N LYS A 83 -25.17 -15.89 11.51
CA LYS A 83 -26.31 -16.29 10.68
C LYS A 83 -27.32 -17.06 11.55
N GLY A 84 -28.58 -16.58 11.55
CA GLY A 84 -29.64 -17.10 12.42
C GLY A 84 -29.66 -16.53 13.84
N ASN A 85 -28.71 -15.67 14.23
CA ASN A 85 -28.69 -14.97 15.52
C ASN A 85 -28.38 -13.47 15.34
N LEU A 86 -29.28 -12.77 14.63
CA LEU A 86 -29.15 -11.35 14.32
C LEU A 86 -29.14 -10.45 15.57
N ASN A 87 -29.81 -10.87 16.64
CA ASN A 87 -29.81 -10.15 17.90
C ASN A 87 -28.41 -10.10 18.54
N ALA A 88 -27.66 -11.20 18.46
CA ALA A 88 -26.28 -11.22 18.93
C ALA A 88 -25.40 -10.30 18.07
N LEU A 89 -25.58 -10.27 16.74
CA LEU A 89 -24.84 -9.35 15.86
C LEU A 89 -25.15 -7.89 16.19
N TYR A 90 -26.43 -7.54 16.34
CA TYR A 90 -26.82 -6.18 16.70
C TYR A 90 -26.24 -5.75 18.05
N SER A 91 -26.27 -6.63 19.06
CA SER A 91 -25.66 -6.37 20.37
C SER A 91 -24.13 -6.25 20.28
N ASP A 92 -23.48 -7.05 19.44
CA ASP A 92 -22.03 -6.97 19.21
C ASP A 92 -21.64 -5.63 18.58
N ILE A 93 -22.41 -5.13 17.60
CA ILE A 93 -22.19 -3.80 17.01
C ILE A 93 -22.35 -2.70 18.05
N LEU A 94 -23.38 -2.77 18.91
CA LEU A 94 -23.58 -1.79 19.98
C LEU A 94 -22.39 -1.72 20.93
N LYS A 95 -21.83 -2.87 21.32
CA LYS A 95 -20.68 -2.93 22.22
C LYS A 95 -19.39 -2.46 21.55
N THR A 96 -19.14 -2.91 20.33
CA THR A 96 -17.85 -2.71 19.65
C THR A 96 -17.72 -1.32 19.02
N LEU A 97 -18.80 -0.78 18.45
CA LEU A 97 -18.81 0.51 17.77
C LEU A 97 -19.28 1.64 18.69
N PHE A 98 -20.36 1.43 19.45
CA PHE A 98 -21.02 2.49 20.23
C PHE A 98 -20.65 2.50 21.72
N ASN A 99 -19.82 1.56 22.17
CA ASN A 99 -19.43 1.37 23.57
C ASN A 99 -20.64 1.21 24.51
N THR A 100 -21.75 0.60 24.06
CA THR A 100 -22.97 0.42 24.86
C THR A 100 -23.52 -1.00 24.80
N GLU A 101 -24.18 -1.42 25.88
CA GLU A 101 -24.86 -2.72 25.99
C GLU A 101 -26.24 -2.73 25.30
N SER A 102 -26.86 -1.56 25.15
CA SER A 102 -28.18 -1.41 24.55
C SER A 102 -28.30 -0.12 23.74
N ALA A 103 -29.17 -0.17 22.74
CA ALA A 103 -29.55 0.99 21.94
C ALA A 103 -30.27 2.00 22.83
N SER A 104 -29.83 3.27 22.77
CA SER A 104 -30.32 4.33 23.64
C SER A 104 -30.17 5.70 22.96
N HIS A 105 -30.42 6.74 23.72
CA HIS A 105 -30.33 8.12 23.26
C HIS A 105 -28.89 8.53 22.94
N LEU A 106 -28.71 9.25 21.84
CA LEU A 106 -27.41 9.78 21.40
C LEU A 106 -27.21 11.19 21.96
N TYR A 107 -26.11 11.41 22.66
CA TYR A 107 -25.73 12.71 23.22
C TYR A 107 -24.52 13.28 22.49
N LEU A 108 -24.60 14.54 22.08
CA LEU A 108 -23.52 15.33 21.49
C LEU A 108 -23.03 16.33 22.52
N HIS A 109 -21.81 16.14 23.01
CA HIS A 109 -21.16 16.97 24.02
C HIS A 109 -20.19 17.95 23.37
N ASN A 110 -20.50 19.24 23.41
CA ASN A 110 -19.56 20.28 22.99
C ASN A 110 -18.46 20.44 24.05
N ILE A 111 -17.21 20.13 23.70
CA ILE A 111 -16.09 20.20 24.65
C ILE A 111 -15.59 21.64 24.74
N LYS A 112 -15.94 22.36 25.81
CA LYS A 112 -15.57 23.79 25.94
C LYS A 112 -14.06 24.03 25.95
N LYS A 113 -13.30 23.11 26.55
CA LYS A 113 -11.83 23.21 26.62
C LYS A 113 -11.12 22.92 25.30
N ALA A 114 -11.82 22.41 24.29
CA ALA A 114 -11.27 22.05 22.99
C ALA A 114 -12.13 22.60 21.86
N SER A 115 -11.76 23.79 21.38
CA SER A 115 -12.51 24.48 20.33
C SER A 115 -12.64 23.64 19.06
N GLY A 116 -13.88 23.42 18.64
CA GLY A 116 -14.19 22.64 17.44
C GLY A 116 -14.41 21.15 17.67
N GLU A 117 -14.36 20.66 18.91
CA GLU A 117 -14.59 19.26 19.25
C GLU A 117 -16.01 19.03 19.83
N VAL A 118 -16.75 18.10 19.23
CA VAL A 118 -18.03 17.60 19.75
C VAL A 118 -17.95 16.09 19.91
N ALA A 119 -18.00 15.61 21.15
CA ALA A 119 -17.91 14.18 21.46
C ALA A 119 -19.30 13.53 21.49
N LEU A 120 -19.39 12.29 21.02
CA LEU A 120 -20.65 11.54 20.95
C LEU A 120 -20.59 10.34 21.88
N LYS A 121 -21.65 10.17 22.69
CA LYS A 121 -21.84 9.01 23.56
C LYS A 121 -23.29 8.52 23.55
N VAL A 122 -23.49 7.28 23.95
CA VAL A 122 -24.82 6.67 24.09
C VAL A 122 -25.12 6.47 25.57
N GLY A 123 -26.19 7.09 26.06
CA GLY A 123 -26.49 7.11 27.49
C GLY A 123 -25.34 7.66 28.33
N ASN A 124 -24.93 6.92 29.37
CA ASN A 124 -23.85 7.30 30.29
C ASN A 124 -22.54 6.53 30.05
N ASN A 125 -22.34 6.00 28.85
CA ASN A 125 -21.12 5.26 28.49
C ASN A 125 -20.01 6.19 27.98
N ASP A 126 -18.83 5.61 27.73
CA ASP A 126 -17.69 6.30 27.16
C ASP A 126 -17.97 6.88 25.78
N TYR A 127 -17.30 7.99 25.45
CA TYR A 127 -17.34 8.57 24.11
C TYR A 127 -16.86 7.55 23.08
N PHE A 128 -17.68 7.36 22.03
CA PHE A 128 -17.38 6.42 20.94
C PHE A 128 -17.03 7.14 19.64
N ALA A 129 -17.47 8.39 19.48
CA ALA A 129 -17.17 9.18 18.30
C ALA A 129 -16.82 10.63 18.63
N LEU A 130 -16.09 11.26 17.72
CA LEU A 130 -15.66 12.65 17.83
C LEU A 130 -15.92 13.38 16.52
N ILE A 131 -16.60 14.51 16.58
CA ILE A 131 -16.66 15.49 15.48
C ILE A 131 -15.57 16.52 15.73
N ASN A 132 -14.70 16.76 14.74
CA ASN A 132 -13.68 17.81 14.80
C ASN A 132 -13.81 18.75 13.59
N VAL A 133 -14.16 20.00 13.88
CA VAL A 133 -14.43 21.05 12.90
C VAL A 133 -13.72 22.36 13.27
N GLY A 134 -13.78 23.35 12.37
CA GLY A 134 -13.26 24.69 12.65
C GLY A 134 -13.99 25.36 13.80
N ASP A 135 -15.33 25.35 13.73
CA ASP A 135 -16.23 25.96 14.71
C ASP A 135 -17.36 24.97 15.09
N SER A 136 -17.31 24.43 16.31
CA SER A 136 -18.35 23.53 16.82
C SER A 136 -19.63 24.26 17.20
N SER A 137 -19.54 25.55 17.56
CA SER A 137 -20.70 26.33 17.97
C SER A 137 -21.60 26.65 16.79
N GLU A 138 -21.01 26.92 15.62
CA GLU A 138 -21.76 27.12 14.37
C GLU A 138 -22.44 25.83 13.90
N LEU A 139 -21.74 24.68 13.96
CA LEU A 139 -22.31 23.37 13.66
C LEU A 139 -23.51 23.03 14.55
N LEU A 140 -23.42 23.30 15.85
CA LEU A 140 -24.51 23.03 16.78
C LEU A 140 -25.69 24.00 16.63
N LYS A 141 -25.45 25.21 16.12
CA LYS A 141 -26.55 26.14 15.73
C LYS A 141 -27.27 25.68 14.48
N SER A 142 -26.59 25.02 13.55
CA SER A 142 -27.19 24.44 12.35
C SER A 142 -27.77 23.04 12.61
N ALA A 143 -27.90 22.63 13.88
CA ALA A 143 -28.48 21.35 14.25
C ALA A 143 -29.89 21.21 13.69
N VAL A 144 -30.08 20.17 12.89
CA VAL A 144 -31.41 19.70 12.52
C VAL A 144 -32.02 19.03 13.75
N GLU A 145 -33.31 19.26 14.02
CA GLU A 145 -34.02 18.52 15.06
C GLU A 145 -34.10 17.05 14.65
N LEU A 146 -33.13 16.26 15.12
CA LEU A 146 -33.06 14.83 14.88
C LEU A 146 -33.77 14.08 16.02
N GLU A 147 -34.59 13.10 15.65
CA GLU A 147 -35.18 12.20 16.63
C GLU A 147 -34.07 11.40 17.33
N ASN A 148 -34.18 11.24 18.66
CA ASN A 148 -33.23 10.48 19.48
C ASN A 148 -31.82 11.10 19.62
N VAL A 149 -31.71 12.43 19.45
CA VAL A 149 -30.45 13.17 19.65
C VAL A 149 -30.64 14.34 20.62
N SER A 150 -29.68 14.53 21.52
CA SER A 150 -29.59 15.71 22.40
C SER A 150 -28.20 16.32 22.36
N VAL A 151 -28.12 17.64 22.54
CA VAL A 151 -26.86 18.40 22.60
C VAL A 151 -26.65 18.91 24.03
N GLU A 152 -25.47 18.64 24.58
CA GLU A 152 -25.04 19.06 25.90
C GLU A 152 -23.69 19.80 25.84
N GLN A 153 -23.34 20.50 26.91
CA GLN A 153 -22.03 21.13 27.06
C GLN A 153 -21.18 20.30 28.03
N ASP A 154 -19.93 20.04 27.65
CA ASP A 154 -18.94 19.44 28.54
C ASP A 154 -17.90 20.50 28.91
N GLU A 155 -17.92 20.91 30.18
CA GLU A 155 -17.02 21.92 30.72
C GLU A 155 -15.75 21.31 31.35
N PHE A 156 -15.74 19.99 31.56
CA PHE A 156 -14.74 19.33 32.39
C PHE A 156 -13.71 18.58 31.55
N SER A 157 -14.12 17.93 30.47
CA SER A 157 -13.24 17.12 29.64
C SER A 157 -12.24 17.97 28.86
N ASP A 158 -11.01 17.47 28.74
CA ASP A 158 -10.00 18.04 27.84
C ASP A 158 -10.21 17.52 26.41
N GLY A 159 -9.44 18.05 25.44
CA GLY A 159 -9.56 17.65 24.03
C GLY A 159 -9.26 16.17 23.80
N LEU A 160 -10.12 15.50 23.03
CA LEU A 160 -10.05 14.07 22.71
C LEU A 160 -9.32 13.80 21.39
N PHE A 161 -9.22 14.79 20.50
CA PHE A 161 -8.57 14.57 19.20
C PHE A 161 -7.08 14.21 19.35
N GLY A 162 -6.38 14.85 20.30
CA GLY A 162 -4.97 14.58 20.56
C GLY A 162 -4.68 13.18 21.10
N THR A 163 -5.67 12.52 21.71
CA THR A 163 -5.53 11.19 22.32
C THR A 163 -6.04 10.06 21.42
N ILE A 164 -6.58 10.37 20.24
CA ILE A 164 -7.19 9.38 19.33
C ILE A 164 -6.25 8.24 18.90
N ASN A 165 -4.94 8.47 18.91
CA ASN A 165 -3.94 7.47 18.55
C ASN A 165 -3.44 6.62 19.73
N GLN A 166 -3.87 6.93 20.96
CA GLN A 166 -3.49 6.17 22.14
C GLN A 166 -4.22 4.82 22.16
N GLU A 167 -3.57 3.77 22.67
CA GLU A 167 -4.17 2.44 22.78
C GLU A 167 -5.39 2.42 23.71
N SER A 168 -5.45 3.34 24.68
CA SER A 168 -6.58 3.54 25.60
C SER A 168 -7.75 4.31 24.99
N SER A 169 -7.64 4.80 23.74
CA SER A 169 -8.71 5.57 23.11
C SER A 169 -9.97 4.72 22.91
N THR A 170 -11.09 5.16 23.48
CA THR A 170 -12.41 4.55 23.30
C THR A 170 -13.09 4.95 21.99
N LEU A 171 -12.58 6.01 21.32
CA LEU A 171 -13.10 6.50 20.05
C LEU A 171 -12.92 5.47 18.93
N ASN A 172 -14.03 5.16 18.26
CA ASN A 172 -14.14 4.23 17.14
C ASN A 172 -14.47 4.95 15.83
N LEU A 173 -14.98 6.18 15.91
CA LEU A 173 -15.43 6.96 14.77
C LEU A 173 -15.01 8.44 14.89
N LEU A 174 -14.48 8.98 13.81
CA LEU A 174 -14.06 10.37 13.68
C LEU A 174 -14.83 11.00 12.51
N ILE A 175 -15.49 12.12 12.75
CA ILE A 175 -16.20 12.89 11.73
C ILE A 175 -15.55 14.25 11.66
N GLY A 176 -15.40 14.80 10.48
CA GLY A 176 -14.92 16.16 10.36
C GLY A 176 -14.71 16.59 8.93
N SER A 177 -13.90 17.62 8.78
CA SER A 177 -13.79 18.39 7.54
C SER A 177 -12.34 18.68 7.19
N ARG A 178 -12.09 19.80 6.49
CA ARG A 178 -10.79 20.25 5.98
C ARG A 178 -9.66 20.25 7.03
N LYS A 179 -9.95 20.34 8.33
CA LYS A 179 -8.93 20.22 9.40
C LYS A 179 -8.13 18.91 9.35
N PHE A 180 -8.64 17.85 8.74
CA PHE A 180 -7.91 16.57 8.65
C PHE A 180 -6.87 16.51 7.52
N THR A 181 -6.89 17.45 6.57
CA THR A 181 -5.90 17.49 5.49
C THR A 181 -4.55 18.01 6.00
N GLU A 182 -4.54 18.78 7.10
CA GLU A 182 -3.34 19.40 7.69
C GLU A 182 -3.01 18.80 9.06
N GLY A 183 -1.85 18.14 9.18
CA GLY A 183 -1.24 17.83 10.48
C GLY A 183 -1.73 16.59 11.23
N TRP A 184 -2.57 15.73 10.64
CA TRP A 184 -3.03 14.48 11.28
C TRP A 184 -2.57 13.22 10.55
N SER A 185 -2.12 12.23 11.33
CA SER A 185 -1.82 10.87 10.87
C SER A 185 -2.25 9.86 11.93
N SER A 186 -2.93 8.79 11.53
CA SER A 186 -3.34 7.71 12.42
C SER A 186 -3.09 6.35 11.78
N TRP A 187 -2.57 5.43 12.58
CA TRP A 187 -2.37 4.01 12.21
C TRP A 187 -3.63 3.17 12.38
N ARG A 188 -4.71 3.79 12.87
CA ARG A 188 -5.96 3.13 13.25
C ARG A 188 -6.99 3.10 12.13
N VAL A 189 -6.83 3.96 11.11
CA VAL A 189 -7.85 4.15 10.07
C VAL A 189 -8.00 2.88 9.24
N SER A 190 -9.20 2.29 9.32
CA SER A 190 -9.56 1.09 8.56
C SER A 190 -10.63 1.37 7.50
N THR A 191 -11.43 2.42 7.73
CA THR A 191 -12.58 2.75 6.91
C THR A 191 -12.66 4.26 6.73
N MET A 192 -12.91 4.69 5.50
CA MET A 192 -13.05 6.09 5.13
C MET A 192 -14.36 6.32 4.37
N GLY A 193 -15.22 7.19 4.90
CA GLY A 193 -16.44 7.63 4.25
C GLY A 193 -16.29 9.06 3.71
N LEU A 194 -16.59 9.24 2.42
CA LEU A 194 -16.49 10.51 1.71
C LEU A 194 -17.89 10.96 1.29
N LEU A 195 -18.33 12.12 1.80
CA LEU A 195 -19.74 12.55 1.78
C LEU A 195 -20.05 13.43 0.55
N ASN A 196 -19.51 14.66 0.49
CA ASN A 196 -19.70 15.59 -0.63
C ASN A 196 -18.40 16.31 -1.03
N MET A 197 -17.44 15.57 -1.61
CA MET A 197 -16.18 16.16 -2.05
C MET A 197 -16.14 16.42 -3.57
N GLY A 198 -15.70 17.62 -3.96
CA GLY A 198 -15.85 18.19 -5.32
C GLY A 198 -14.60 18.08 -6.21
N ARG A 199 -14.70 18.58 -7.45
CA ARG A 199 -13.68 18.49 -8.53
C ARG A 199 -12.33 19.16 -8.20
N GLY A 200 -12.29 20.07 -7.22
CA GLY A 200 -11.07 20.80 -6.81
C GLY A 200 -10.28 20.18 -5.64
N GLU A 201 -10.76 19.09 -5.05
CA GLU A 201 -10.25 18.56 -3.77
C GLU A 201 -9.41 17.28 -3.91
N GLY A 202 -9.21 16.78 -5.13
CA GLY A 202 -8.51 15.50 -5.39
C GLY A 202 -7.13 15.42 -4.75
N SER A 203 -6.34 16.50 -4.81
CA SER A 203 -5.00 16.54 -4.21
C SER A 203 -5.00 16.49 -2.68
N GLN A 204 -6.00 17.09 -2.03
CA GLN A 204 -6.14 17.09 -0.57
C GLN A 204 -6.56 15.73 -0.04
N ILE A 205 -7.41 15.03 -0.80
CA ILE A 205 -7.85 13.68 -0.46
C ILE A 205 -6.70 12.69 -0.64
N ILE A 206 -5.89 12.80 -1.71
CA ILE A 206 -4.66 12.01 -1.88
C ILE A 206 -3.69 12.26 -0.72
N GLN A 207 -3.54 13.51 -0.26
CA GLN A 207 -2.74 13.80 0.93
C GLN A 207 -3.31 13.14 2.20
N LEU A 208 -4.64 13.14 2.35
CA LEU A 208 -5.33 12.46 3.44
C LEU A 208 -5.14 10.94 3.35
N PHE A 209 -5.07 10.36 2.14
CA PHE A 209 -4.70 8.95 1.94
C PHE A 209 -3.23 8.67 2.28
N GLY A 210 -2.28 9.45 1.78
CA GLY A 210 -0.85 9.29 2.09
C GLY A 210 -0.51 9.46 3.58
N ARG A 211 -1.36 10.18 4.33
CA ARG A 211 -1.22 10.44 5.77
C ARG A 211 -2.07 9.50 6.64
N GLY A 212 -3.25 9.12 6.16
CA GLY A 212 -4.27 8.39 6.91
C GLY A 212 -4.32 6.89 6.65
N VAL A 213 -3.49 6.32 5.77
CA VAL A 213 -3.58 4.89 5.36
C VAL A 213 -2.37 4.08 5.80
N ARG A 214 -1.54 4.65 6.66
CA ARG A 214 -0.32 3.99 7.10
C ARG A 214 -0.68 2.90 8.12
N LEU A 215 -0.09 1.73 7.96
CA LEU A 215 -0.08 0.67 8.97
C LEU A 215 1.35 0.39 9.38
N LYS A 216 1.56 0.00 10.63
CA LYS A 216 2.89 -0.42 11.10
C LYS A 216 3.37 -1.65 10.32
N GLY A 217 2.43 -2.54 9.99
CA GLY A 217 2.67 -3.74 9.21
C GLY A 217 3.47 -4.79 9.98
N ARG A 218 3.57 -5.97 9.38
CA ARG A 218 4.36 -7.07 9.92
C ARG A 218 5.82 -6.67 10.07
N ASN A 219 6.40 -6.87 11.26
CA ASN A 219 7.80 -6.51 11.56
C ASN A 219 8.16 -5.04 11.26
N PHE A 220 7.23 -4.10 11.44
CA PHE A 220 7.43 -2.68 11.12
C PHE A 220 7.80 -2.42 9.65
N SER A 221 7.31 -3.25 8.73
CA SER A 221 7.53 -3.09 7.29
C SER A 221 6.95 -1.80 6.71
N LEU A 222 6.01 -1.16 7.42
CA LEU A 222 5.20 -0.03 6.94
C LEU A 222 4.42 -0.34 5.66
N ARG A 223 4.18 -1.63 5.39
CA ARG A 223 3.52 -2.15 4.20
C ARG A 223 2.47 -3.18 4.60
N ARG A 224 1.41 -3.26 3.79
CA ARG A 224 0.41 -4.34 3.87
C ARG A 224 1.08 -5.66 3.56
N THR A 225 0.71 -6.68 4.32
CA THR A 225 1.05 -8.05 4.00
C THR A 225 0.42 -8.39 2.64
N PRO A 226 1.23 -8.79 1.66
CA PRO A 226 0.73 -9.27 0.39
C PRO A 226 -0.28 -10.41 0.59
N ILE A 227 -1.35 -10.47 -0.22
CA ILE A 227 -2.42 -11.47 -0.09
C ILE A 227 -1.85 -12.90 -0.11
N ASN A 228 -0.84 -13.14 -0.94
CA ASN A 228 -0.14 -14.42 -1.06
C ASN A 228 0.68 -14.84 0.17
N GLU A 229 1.01 -13.91 1.08
CA GLU A 229 1.73 -14.14 2.34
C GLU A 229 0.80 -14.11 3.56
N MET A 230 -0.50 -13.87 3.34
CA MET A 230 -1.47 -13.63 4.38
C MET A 230 -1.96 -14.95 5.01
N PRO A 231 -1.89 -15.10 6.35
CA PRO A 231 -2.37 -16.31 7.03
C PRO A 231 -3.91 -16.45 6.90
N LYS A 232 -4.35 -17.60 6.39
CA LYS A 232 -5.78 -17.92 6.25
C LYS A 232 -6.49 -18.03 7.61
N GLY A 233 -7.75 -17.61 7.66
CA GLY A 233 -8.64 -17.80 8.80
C GLY A 233 -8.47 -16.82 9.97
N LEU A 234 -7.63 -15.78 9.81
CA LEU A 234 -7.44 -14.73 10.83
C LEU A 234 -8.26 -13.46 10.57
N GLY A 235 -8.93 -13.33 9.41
CA GLY A 235 -9.61 -12.09 9.01
C GLY A 235 -8.65 -10.92 8.77
N LEU A 236 -7.35 -11.21 8.60
CA LEU A 236 -6.31 -10.22 8.41
C LEU A 236 -6.50 -9.44 7.10
N ASP A 237 -7.13 -10.08 6.11
CA ASP A 237 -7.51 -9.48 4.83
C ASP A 237 -8.42 -8.27 5.03
N LYS A 238 -9.35 -8.33 5.98
CA LYS A 238 -10.23 -7.21 6.29
C LYS A 238 -9.54 -6.13 7.13
N LEU A 239 -8.65 -6.53 8.04
CA LEU A 239 -7.97 -5.61 8.96
C LEU A 239 -6.82 -4.83 8.30
N GLU A 240 -6.17 -5.40 7.30
CA GLU A 240 -5.12 -4.72 6.53
C GLU A 240 -5.64 -4.02 5.27
N THR A 241 -6.92 -4.20 4.92
CA THR A 241 -7.58 -3.48 3.82
C THR A 241 -8.18 -2.17 4.32
N LEU A 242 -7.84 -1.07 3.64
CA LEU A 242 -8.57 0.19 3.82
C LEU A 242 -9.84 0.14 2.95
N ASN A 243 -10.99 0.31 3.60
CA ASN A 243 -12.28 0.41 2.92
C ASN A 243 -12.60 1.88 2.66
N ILE A 244 -12.96 2.21 1.41
CA ILE A 244 -13.34 3.56 1.02
C ILE A 244 -14.77 3.52 0.49
N PHE A 245 -15.62 4.41 1.02
CA PHE A 245 -17.00 4.55 0.59
C PHE A 245 -17.25 5.99 0.16
N GLY A 246 -17.72 6.17 -1.08
CA GLY A 246 -18.30 7.43 -1.53
C GLY A 246 -19.82 7.35 -1.41
N ILE A 247 -20.46 8.28 -0.70
CA ILE A 247 -21.93 8.31 -0.60
C ILE A 247 -22.55 8.81 -1.93
N LYS A 248 -21.78 9.49 -2.78
CA LYS A 248 -22.15 9.84 -4.16
C LYS A 248 -21.29 9.13 -5.19
N ALA A 249 -21.94 8.55 -6.22
CA ALA A 249 -21.33 7.70 -7.24
C ALA A 249 -20.24 8.41 -8.08
N ASP A 250 -20.45 9.69 -8.41
CA ASP A 250 -19.56 10.46 -9.30
C ASP A 250 -18.13 10.63 -8.76
N TYR A 251 -17.96 10.51 -7.45
CA TYR A 251 -16.66 10.66 -6.81
C TYR A 251 -15.79 9.41 -6.98
N MET A 252 -16.36 8.21 -6.81
CA MET A 252 -15.60 6.95 -6.93
C MET A 252 -15.03 6.74 -8.34
N ALA A 253 -15.74 7.22 -9.37
CA ALA A 253 -15.26 7.21 -10.75
C ALA A 253 -13.99 8.07 -10.91
N LYS A 254 -14.04 9.33 -10.49
CA LYS A 254 -12.89 10.24 -10.53
C LYS A 254 -11.74 9.77 -9.65
N PHE A 255 -12.05 9.18 -8.49
CA PHE A 255 -11.04 8.62 -7.61
C PHE A 255 -10.27 7.48 -8.27
N ARG A 256 -10.96 6.60 -9.01
CA ARG A 256 -10.30 5.56 -9.81
C ARG A 256 -9.46 6.15 -10.94
N GLU A 257 -9.96 7.16 -11.66
CA GLU A 257 -9.17 7.89 -12.68
C GLU A 257 -7.86 8.43 -12.07
N TYR A 258 -7.92 9.08 -10.91
CA TYR A 258 -6.72 9.57 -10.21
C TYR A 258 -5.76 8.46 -9.77
N LEU A 259 -6.26 7.30 -9.31
CA LEU A 259 -5.39 6.16 -8.97
C LEU A 259 -4.69 5.58 -10.20
N GLN A 260 -5.40 5.53 -11.34
CA GLN A 260 -4.84 5.08 -12.61
C GLN A 260 -3.75 6.04 -13.11
N ASP A 261 -3.95 7.36 -12.99
CA ASP A 261 -2.95 8.38 -13.32
C ASP A 261 -1.66 8.24 -12.47
N GLU A 262 -1.78 7.81 -11.20
CA GLU A 262 -0.66 7.52 -10.29
C GLU A 262 -0.03 6.13 -10.51
N GLY A 263 -0.47 5.39 -11.54
CA GLY A 263 0.03 4.05 -11.87
C GLY A 263 -0.42 2.96 -10.89
N ILE A 264 -1.40 3.25 -10.02
CA ILE A 264 -2.03 2.27 -9.13
C ILE A 264 -3.14 1.60 -9.93
N GLN A 265 -2.87 0.40 -10.45
CA GLN A 265 -3.91 -0.44 -11.03
C GLN A 265 -4.98 -0.68 -9.96
N SER A 266 -6.19 -0.21 -10.21
CA SER A 266 -7.35 -0.52 -9.36
C SER A 266 -7.55 -2.04 -9.47
N PRO A 267 -7.42 -2.81 -8.38
CA PRO A 267 -7.80 -4.20 -8.43
C PRO A 267 -9.32 -4.20 -8.51
N ASP A 268 -9.86 -4.48 -9.70
CA ASP A 268 -11.13 -5.20 -9.74
C ASP A 268 -10.94 -6.46 -8.90
N GLU A 269 -11.96 -6.78 -8.11
CA GLU A 269 -11.86 -7.72 -6.98
C GLU A 269 -11.22 -9.04 -7.40
N VAL A 270 -9.97 -9.24 -6.96
CA VAL A 270 -9.23 -10.42 -7.37
C VAL A 270 -9.65 -11.61 -6.53
N LEU A 271 -10.43 -12.51 -7.12
CA LEU A 271 -10.75 -13.79 -6.50
C LEU A 271 -9.49 -14.66 -6.54
N GLN A 272 -8.90 -14.97 -5.39
CA GLN A 272 -7.75 -15.88 -5.30
C GLN A 272 -8.24 -17.30 -5.01
N LEU A 273 -8.08 -18.20 -5.98
CA LEU A 273 -8.30 -19.63 -5.78
C LEU A 273 -6.95 -20.34 -5.79
N ASP A 274 -6.65 -21.04 -4.69
CA ASP A 274 -5.45 -21.86 -4.58
C ASP A 274 -5.79 -23.30 -4.97
N PHE A 275 -5.19 -23.78 -6.06
CA PHE A 275 -5.34 -25.17 -6.50
C PHE A 275 -4.07 -25.97 -6.14
N PRO A 276 -4.20 -27.09 -5.40
CA PRO A 276 -3.06 -27.96 -5.12
C PRO A 276 -2.58 -28.63 -6.42
N VAL A 277 -1.28 -28.57 -6.67
CA VAL A 277 -0.71 -29.17 -7.87
C VAL A 277 -0.77 -30.69 -7.79
N GLN A 278 -1.53 -31.33 -8.68
CA GLN A 278 -1.44 -32.78 -8.88
C GLN A 278 -0.21 -33.10 -9.72
N LYS A 279 0.87 -33.50 -9.05
CA LYS A 279 2.13 -33.90 -9.69
C LYS A 279 1.93 -35.24 -10.42
N LYS A 280 1.60 -35.21 -11.71
CA LYS A 280 1.52 -36.41 -12.57
C LYS A 280 2.79 -36.53 -13.41
N LEU A 281 3.75 -37.28 -12.90
CA LEU A 281 4.93 -37.67 -13.68
C LEU A 281 4.60 -38.87 -14.59
N PRO A 282 5.06 -38.88 -15.86
CA PRO A 282 4.88 -40.05 -16.72
C PRO A 282 5.66 -41.25 -16.16
N ALA A 283 4.96 -42.32 -15.79
CA ALA A 283 5.54 -43.50 -15.14
C ALA A 283 6.64 -44.19 -15.95
N ASN A 284 6.67 -44.01 -17.27
CA ASN A 284 7.56 -44.71 -18.20
C ASN A 284 8.67 -43.84 -18.78
N VAL A 285 8.78 -42.57 -18.38
CA VAL A 285 9.77 -41.63 -18.94
C VAL A 285 10.50 -40.90 -17.82
N ALA A 286 11.80 -41.19 -17.66
CA ALA A 286 12.68 -40.46 -16.77
C ALA A 286 13.04 -39.09 -17.38
N LEU A 287 12.29 -38.06 -17.02
CA LEU A 287 12.60 -36.68 -17.41
C LEU A 287 13.89 -36.22 -16.74
N LYS A 288 14.74 -35.53 -17.49
CA LYS A 288 16.01 -34.98 -17.01
C LYS A 288 15.91 -33.46 -16.95
N THR A 289 16.36 -32.87 -15.85
CA THR A 289 16.47 -31.42 -15.68
C THR A 289 17.90 -31.03 -15.32
N LEU A 290 18.26 -29.77 -15.58
CA LEU A 290 19.53 -29.20 -15.18
C LEU A 290 19.36 -28.54 -13.82
N ARG A 291 20.10 -29.01 -12.82
CA ARG A 291 20.12 -28.44 -11.47
C ARG A 291 21.56 -28.08 -11.09
N LEU A 292 21.72 -27.01 -10.32
CA LEU A 292 23.01 -26.71 -9.71
C LEU A 292 23.35 -27.79 -8.69
N LYS A 293 24.57 -28.34 -8.77
CA LYS A 293 25.06 -29.35 -7.84
C LYS A 293 24.96 -28.87 -6.39
N ASP A 294 24.46 -29.74 -5.51
CA ASP A 294 24.32 -29.39 -4.09
C ASP A 294 25.70 -29.07 -3.47
N GLY A 295 25.75 -27.99 -2.69
CA GLY A 295 26.97 -27.44 -2.11
C GLY A 295 27.51 -26.19 -2.80
N TYR A 296 27.02 -25.87 -4.01
CA TYR A 296 27.44 -24.71 -4.82
C TYR A 296 26.50 -23.51 -4.73
N LYS A 297 25.42 -23.59 -3.94
CA LYS A 297 24.46 -22.49 -3.79
C LYS A 297 24.99 -21.41 -2.84
N ASP A 298 25.16 -20.17 -3.33
CA ASP A 298 25.48 -18.94 -2.58
C ASP A 298 26.44 -19.10 -1.38
N ASN A 299 25.88 -19.32 -0.18
CA ASN A 299 26.57 -19.35 1.11
C ASN A 299 27.07 -20.75 1.51
N GLN A 300 26.81 -21.76 0.70
CA GLN A 300 27.30 -23.12 0.92
C GLN A 300 28.82 -23.19 0.69
N LYS A 301 29.44 -24.29 1.14
CA LYS A 301 30.91 -24.43 1.19
C LYS A 301 31.57 -24.18 -0.16
N MET A 302 30.98 -24.66 -1.26
CA MET A 302 31.49 -24.46 -2.63
C MET A 302 30.73 -23.36 -3.39
N GLY A 303 29.97 -22.53 -2.69
CA GLY A 303 29.19 -21.45 -3.30
C GLY A 303 30.06 -20.27 -3.73
N PHE A 304 29.58 -19.55 -4.74
CA PHE A 304 30.27 -18.40 -5.35
C PHE A 304 30.79 -17.39 -4.31
N LYS A 305 29.99 -17.08 -3.28
CA LYS A 305 30.37 -16.11 -2.23
C LYS A 305 31.53 -16.56 -1.34
N ARG A 306 31.79 -17.86 -1.24
CA ARG A 306 32.86 -18.40 -0.39
C ARG A 306 34.12 -18.73 -1.16
N GLN A 307 33.99 -19.11 -2.44
CA GLN A 307 35.10 -19.58 -3.26
C GLN A 307 35.76 -18.46 -4.06
N GLU A 308 34.99 -17.49 -4.55
CA GLU A 308 35.50 -16.47 -5.46
C GLU A 308 35.46 -15.09 -4.84
N MET A 309 36.64 -14.45 -4.72
CA MET A 309 36.77 -13.05 -4.37
C MET A 309 36.94 -12.25 -5.66
N VAL A 310 35.93 -11.45 -6.01
CA VAL A 310 35.89 -10.73 -7.29
C VAL A 310 36.03 -9.23 -7.08
N GLN A 311 36.77 -8.57 -7.96
CA GLN A 311 36.93 -7.12 -7.96
C GLN A 311 35.91 -6.50 -8.91
N LEU A 312 35.15 -5.51 -8.43
CA LEU A 312 34.18 -4.80 -9.26
C LEU A 312 34.90 -4.11 -10.43
N TYR A 313 34.32 -4.19 -11.63
CA TYR A 313 34.86 -3.70 -12.92
C TYR A 313 35.97 -4.55 -13.56
N GLU A 314 36.43 -5.62 -12.90
CA GLU A 314 37.43 -6.55 -13.44
C GLU A 314 36.79 -7.92 -13.67
N LEU A 315 36.81 -8.39 -14.91
CA LEU A 315 36.28 -9.71 -15.23
C LEU A 315 37.29 -10.80 -14.85
N PRO A 316 36.94 -11.72 -13.93
CA PRO A 316 37.80 -12.84 -13.59
C PRO A 316 37.94 -13.80 -14.78
N LYS A 317 39.04 -14.57 -14.82
CA LYS A 317 39.38 -15.46 -15.95
C LYS A 317 38.25 -16.42 -16.35
N PHE A 318 37.47 -16.91 -15.38
CA PHE A 318 36.38 -17.84 -15.65
C PHE A 318 35.20 -17.20 -16.39
N ALA A 319 35.06 -15.88 -16.32
CA ALA A 319 33.96 -15.08 -16.88
C ALA A 319 34.33 -14.37 -18.19
N GLN A 320 35.63 -14.24 -18.50
CA GLN A 320 36.11 -13.58 -19.72
C GLN A 320 35.60 -14.32 -20.97
N GLY A 321 34.94 -13.58 -21.88
CA GLY A 321 34.37 -14.11 -23.12
C GLY A 321 33.10 -14.97 -22.96
N LYS A 322 32.65 -15.26 -21.73
CA LYS A 322 31.46 -16.07 -21.44
C LYS A 322 30.24 -15.25 -21.02
N ILE A 323 30.45 -13.98 -20.70
CA ILE A 323 29.41 -13.06 -20.25
C ILE A 323 29.20 -11.99 -21.30
N LYS A 324 27.92 -11.73 -21.64
CA LYS A 324 27.55 -10.59 -22.50
C LYS A 324 28.01 -9.27 -21.87
N PRO A 325 28.43 -8.26 -22.65
CA PRO A 325 28.77 -6.94 -22.11
C PRO A 325 27.62 -6.38 -21.28
N ILE A 326 27.95 -5.78 -20.14
CA ILE A 326 26.96 -5.24 -19.19
C ILE A 326 26.65 -3.82 -19.61
N LEU A 327 25.36 -3.53 -19.78
CA LEU A 327 24.84 -2.21 -20.12
C LEU A 327 23.81 -1.83 -19.05
N ALA A 328 24.14 -0.81 -18.26
CA ALA A 328 23.21 -0.22 -17.31
C ALA A 328 22.28 0.74 -18.04
N VAL A 329 20.97 0.49 -18.00
CA VAL A 329 19.97 1.33 -18.66
C VAL A 329 19.21 2.10 -17.59
N LEU A 330 19.17 3.43 -17.71
CA LEU A 330 18.39 4.28 -16.82
C LEU A 330 17.54 5.23 -17.65
N ASP A 331 16.24 5.29 -17.33
CA ASP A 331 15.27 6.16 -17.96
C ASP A 331 14.71 7.15 -16.95
N LEU A 332 14.95 8.44 -17.21
CA LEU A 332 14.52 9.54 -16.34
C LEU A 332 13.25 10.22 -16.84
N TYR A 333 12.76 9.92 -18.05
CA TYR A 333 11.54 10.52 -18.60
C TYR A 333 10.31 10.31 -17.71
N PRO A 334 10.02 9.08 -17.22
CA PRO A 334 8.87 8.85 -16.33
C PRO A 334 8.90 9.71 -15.07
N ARG A 335 10.10 10.02 -14.57
CA ARG A 335 10.29 10.83 -13.37
C ARG A 335 10.18 12.33 -13.65
N LEU A 336 10.56 12.77 -14.85
CA LEU A 336 10.43 14.16 -15.28
C LEU A 336 8.98 14.51 -15.63
N GLU A 337 8.26 13.59 -16.28
CA GLU A 337 6.82 13.70 -16.57
C GLU A 337 6.01 13.87 -15.28
N ALA A 338 6.34 13.10 -14.24
CA ALA A 338 5.70 13.22 -12.92
C ALA A 338 5.95 14.56 -12.21
N LEU A 339 7.01 15.30 -12.56
CA LEU A 339 7.37 16.58 -11.93
C LEU A 339 6.86 17.81 -12.72
N SER A 340 6.54 17.67 -14.01
CA SER A 340 6.01 18.76 -14.83
C SER A 340 4.48 18.86 -14.75
N SER A 341 3.95 19.81 -13.99
CA SER A 341 2.51 20.12 -13.92
C SER A 341 1.95 20.87 -15.14
N LYS A 342 2.80 21.23 -16.10
CA LYS A 342 2.39 21.67 -17.44
C LYS A 342 2.57 20.50 -18.38
N ALA A 343 1.46 20.05 -18.96
CA ALA A 343 1.44 19.13 -20.09
C ALA A 343 2.55 19.48 -21.08
N ILE A 344 3.67 18.75 -21.00
CA ILE A 344 4.55 18.57 -22.13
C ILE A 344 3.65 17.83 -23.10
N ARG A 345 3.21 18.55 -24.15
CA ARG A 345 2.33 18.03 -25.18
C ARG A 345 2.87 16.66 -25.59
N GLN A 346 2.03 15.64 -25.48
CA GLN A 346 2.20 14.38 -26.19
C GLN A 346 2.36 14.75 -27.67
N SER A 347 3.60 14.80 -28.13
CA SER A 347 3.91 14.54 -29.52
C SER A 347 4.03 13.03 -29.64
N ASP A 348 3.17 12.43 -30.46
CA ASP A 348 3.13 11.00 -30.82
C ASP A 348 4.41 10.49 -31.55
N ASN A 349 5.56 11.14 -31.35
CA ASN A 349 6.87 10.81 -31.91
C ASN A 349 8.00 11.13 -30.90
N ASP A 350 7.84 10.74 -29.64
CA ASP A 350 8.91 10.85 -28.64
C ASP A 350 9.99 9.78 -28.88
N GLU A 351 10.89 10.05 -29.83
CA GLU A 351 12.22 9.43 -29.80
C GLU A 351 12.92 9.91 -28.52
N ARG A 352 12.84 9.10 -27.46
CA ARG A 352 13.51 9.36 -26.18
C ARG A 352 14.97 9.69 -26.44
N GLN A 353 15.37 10.92 -26.08
CA GLN A 353 16.74 11.35 -26.28
C GLN A 353 17.65 10.57 -25.33
N SER A 354 18.78 10.10 -25.86
CA SER A 354 19.83 9.48 -25.06
C SER A 354 21.00 10.45 -24.91
N ASN A 355 21.51 10.59 -23.69
CA ASN A 355 22.50 11.60 -23.35
C ASN A 355 23.64 11.02 -22.50
N LYS A 356 24.79 11.68 -22.54
CA LYS A 356 26.01 11.28 -21.82
C LYS A 356 26.51 12.37 -20.90
N PHE A 357 27.21 11.98 -19.84
CA PHE A 357 27.87 12.92 -18.95
C PHE A 357 29.02 13.64 -19.66
N LYS A 358 29.15 14.96 -19.43
CA LYS A 358 30.32 15.73 -19.85
C LYS A 358 31.50 15.36 -18.95
N ARG A 359 32.66 15.03 -19.52
CA ARG A 359 33.84 14.58 -18.76
C ARG A 359 34.31 15.57 -17.70
N GLU A 360 34.11 16.86 -17.94
CA GLU A 360 34.48 17.95 -17.04
C GLU A 360 33.78 17.85 -15.68
N ILE A 361 32.57 17.28 -15.62
CA ILE A 361 31.81 17.19 -14.36
C ILE A 361 32.39 16.17 -13.38
N PHE A 362 33.13 15.17 -13.89
CA PHE A 362 33.71 14.12 -13.06
C PHE A 362 34.72 14.65 -12.04
N ALA A 363 35.35 15.80 -12.31
CA ALA A 363 36.22 16.48 -11.36
C ALA A 363 35.46 17.10 -10.18
N LEU A 364 34.16 17.37 -10.34
CA LEU A 364 33.30 18.00 -9.34
C LEU A 364 32.54 16.99 -8.47
N PHE A 365 32.59 15.69 -8.81
CA PHE A 365 31.90 14.65 -8.06
C PHE A 365 32.64 14.27 -6.77
N ASP A 366 31.85 14.03 -5.73
CA ASP A 366 32.31 13.45 -4.48
C ASP A 366 32.42 11.93 -4.61
N TRP A 367 33.62 11.50 -5.01
CA TRP A 367 33.96 10.09 -5.17
C TRP A 367 33.95 9.30 -3.86
N ASP A 368 34.17 9.94 -2.72
CA ASP A 368 34.10 9.28 -1.41
C ASP A 368 32.64 8.94 -1.08
N LYS A 369 31.71 9.86 -1.34
CA LYS A 369 30.27 9.63 -1.17
C LYS A 369 29.74 8.55 -2.10
N LEU A 370 30.14 8.57 -3.38
CA LEU A 370 29.76 7.51 -4.34
C LEU A 370 30.28 6.13 -3.92
N TYR A 371 31.54 6.06 -3.47
CA TYR A 371 32.15 4.84 -2.96
C TYR A 371 31.40 4.28 -1.75
N LEU A 372 31.12 5.12 -0.75
CA LEU A 372 30.40 4.72 0.47
C LEU A 372 28.98 4.24 0.14
N ALA A 373 28.28 4.93 -0.75
CA ALA A 373 26.93 4.54 -1.17
C ALA A 373 26.90 3.17 -1.88
N LEU A 374 27.92 2.84 -2.68
CA LEU A 374 28.03 1.52 -3.30
C LEU A 374 28.47 0.43 -2.32
N GLN A 375 29.33 0.75 -1.35
CA GLN A 375 29.65 -0.17 -0.25
C GLN A 375 28.40 -0.52 0.56
N GLN A 376 27.59 0.48 0.90
CA GLN A 376 26.31 0.26 1.57
C GLN A 376 25.37 -0.61 0.73
N TYR A 377 25.22 -0.31 -0.56
CA TYR A 377 24.39 -1.09 -1.49
C TYR A 377 24.81 -2.57 -1.57
N LYS A 378 26.13 -2.82 -1.59
CA LYS A 378 26.71 -4.17 -1.53
C LYS A 378 26.37 -4.88 -0.21
N MET A 379 26.45 -4.18 0.92
CA MET A 379 26.16 -4.73 2.25
C MET A 379 24.69 -5.14 2.39
N GLU A 380 23.77 -4.28 1.94
CA GLU A 380 22.32 -4.55 1.93
C GLU A 380 21.97 -5.84 1.17
N ARG A 381 22.73 -6.16 0.11
CA ARG A 381 22.54 -7.38 -0.69
C ARG A 381 23.43 -8.55 -0.28
N THR A 382 24.17 -8.43 0.82
CA THR A 382 25.04 -9.47 1.40
C THR A 382 26.12 -10.00 0.44
N TRP A 383 26.63 -9.15 -0.47
CA TRP A 383 27.66 -9.52 -1.45
C TRP A 383 29.06 -9.42 -0.87
N SER A 384 29.36 -10.17 0.19
CA SER A 384 30.62 -10.06 0.95
C SER A 384 31.89 -10.25 0.10
N ASN A 385 31.82 -11.05 -0.96
CA ASN A 385 32.94 -11.42 -1.82
C ASN A 385 33.26 -10.41 -2.94
N LEU A 386 32.42 -9.38 -3.12
CA LEU A 386 32.64 -8.33 -4.12
C LEU A 386 33.51 -7.21 -3.52
N ARG A 387 34.71 -6.99 -4.05
CA ARG A 387 35.61 -5.90 -3.63
C ARG A 387 35.33 -4.65 -4.45
N VAL A 388 35.10 -3.54 -3.74
CA VAL A 388 34.90 -2.21 -4.35
C VAL A 388 36.10 -1.35 -3.95
N SER A 389 36.69 -0.66 -4.92
CA SER A 389 37.79 0.28 -4.73
C SER A 389 37.37 1.66 -5.23
N ARG A 390 37.68 2.71 -4.46
CA ARG A 390 37.42 4.10 -4.86
C ARG A 390 38.15 4.45 -6.16
N ASP A 391 39.45 4.14 -6.24
CA ASP A 391 40.25 4.41 -7.43
C ASP A 391 39.79 3.57 -8.63
N GLY A 392 39.36 2.33 -8.38
CA GLY A 392 38.82 1.45 -9.41
C GLY A 392 37.52 2.01 -10.00
N LEU A 393 36.64 2.51 -9.14
CA LEU A 393 35.39 3.16 -9.54
C LEU A 393 35.62 4.42 -10.36
N ARG A 394 36.52 5.30 -9.89
CA ARG A 394 36.86 6.53 -10.62
C ARG A 394 37.44 6.21 -12.00
N LYS A 395 38.44 5.33 -12.05
CA LYS A 395 39.05 4.89 -13.33
C LYS A 395 38.02 4.25 -14.25
N PHE A 396 37.08 3.46 -13.74
CA PHE A 396 36.04 2.84 -14.55
C PHE A 396 35.14 3.88 -15.23
N VAL A 397 34.64 4.85 -14.46
CA VAL A 397 33.77 5.91 -14.97
C VAL A 397 34.50 6.83 -15.95
N GLU A 398 35.76 7.18 -15.67
CA GLU A 398 36.55 8.08 -16.52
C GLU A 398 37.07 7.41 -17.80
N SER A 399 37.29 6.09 -17.79
CA SER A 399 37.90 5.37 -18.93
C SER A 399 36.92 4.93 -20.00
N ARG A 400 35.63 4.77 -19.67
CA ARG A 400 34.65 4.11 -20.54
C ARG A 400 33.26 4.75 -20.45
N GLU A 401 32.60 4.86 -21.59
CA GLU A 401 31.26 5.44 -21.74
C GLU A 401 30.26 4.48 -22.42
N ASP A 402 30.67 3.24 -22.65
CA ASP A 402 29.91 2.17 -23.33
C ASP A 402 29.17 1.25 -22.35
N TRP A 403 29.34 1.47 -21.05
CA TRP A 403 28.75 0.65 -19.99
C TRP A 403 27.35 1.08 -19.57
N TYR A 404 26.86 2.23 -20.07
CA TYR A 404 25.52 2.74 -19.74
C TYR A 404 24.78 3.34 -20.93
N LEU A 405 23.45 3.36 -20.81
CA LEU A 405 22.53 4.08 -21.67
C LEU A 405 21.58 4.88 -20.78
N LEU A 406 21.58 6.20 -20.95
CA LEU A 406 20.80 7.13 -20.13
C LEU A 406 19.81 7.87 -21.03
N TYR A 407 18.52 7.68 -20.78
CA TYR A 407 17.45 8.43 -21.43
C TYR A 407 17.08 9.63 -20.57
N VAL A 408 17.47 10.81 -21.05
CA VAL A 408 17.27 12.09 -20.36
C VAL A 408 17.30 13.22 -21.39
N PRO A 409 16.43 14.24 -21.29
CA PRO A 409 16.43 15.36 -22.21
C PRO A 409 17.69 16.23 -22.03
N ASP A 410 18.12 16.89 -23.12
CA ASP A 410 19.33 17.74 -23.13
C ASP A 410 19.29 18.81 -22.03
N SER A 411 18.11 19.40 -21.82
CA SER A 411 17.89 20.46 -20.82
C SER A 411 18.16 20.03 -19.38
N ALA A 412 18.00 18.74 -19.05
CA ALA A 412 18.24 18.21 -17.72
C ALA A 412 19.72 17.82 -17.47
N MET A 413 20.54 17.78 -18.53
CA MET A 413 21.98 17.53 -18.45
C MET A 413 22.80 18.84 -18.46
N GLU A 414 22.14 20.00 -18.60
CA GLU A 414 22.77 21.31 -18.44
C GLU A 414 23.06 21.62 -16.97
N ILE A 415 24.30 22.03 -16.68
CA ILE A 415 24.72 22.43 -15.34
C ILE A 415 24.62 23.95 -15.27
N ARG A 416 23.68 24.47 -14.48
CA ARG A 416 23.46 25.92 -14.29
C ARG A 416 23.82 26.37 -12.88
N CYS A 417 23.77 25.46 -11.90
CA CYS A 417 24.12 25.72 -10.51
C CYS A 417 24.80 24.51 -9.85
N PHE A 418 25.32 24.69 -8.63
CA PHE A 418 25.94 23.61 -7.86
C PHE A 418 24.98 22.47 -7.48
N ALA A 419 23.67 22.75 -7.39
CA ALA A 419 22.69 21.70 -7.12
C ALA A 419 22.59 20.70 -8.28
N ASP A 420 22.77 21.16 -9.53
CA ASP A 420 22.72 20.29 -10.71
C ASP A 420 23.88 19.29 -10.72
N VAL A 421 25.03 19.63 -10.15
CA VAL A 421 26.16 18.71 -9.96
C VAL A 421 25.77 17.56 -9.02
N GLN A 422 25.02 17.85 -7.95
CA GLN A 422 24.53 16.80 -7.06
C GLN A 422 23.49 15.90 -7.77
N THR A 423 22.59 16.49 -8.56
CA THR A 423 21.64 15.72 -9.35
C THR A 423 22.33 14.78 -10.33
N GLN A 424 23.36 15.25 -11.05
CA GLN A 424 24.14 14.39 -11.95
C GLN A 424 24.92 13.30 -11.20
N GLN A 425 25.43 13.60 -10.01
CA GLN A 425 26.08 12.62 -9.15
C GLN A 425 25.09 11.52 -8.71
N ASP A 426 23.85 11.88 -8.39
CA ASP A 426 22.80 10.91 -8.02
C ASP A 426 22.40 10.02 -9.20
N ILE A 427 22.30 10.58 -10.42
CA ILE A 427 22.05 9.81 -11.65
C ILE A 427 23.20 8.82 -11.88
N LEU A 428 24.45 9.27 -11.77
CA LEU A 428 25.62 8.39 -11.89
C LEU A 428 25.57 7.26 -10.84
N LEU A 429 25.19 7.57 -9.59
CA LEU A 429 25.07 6.56 -8.54
C LEU A 429 24.02 5.50 -8.89
N GLN A 430 22.87 5.88 -9.46
CA GLN A 430 21.84 4.94 -9.90
C GLN A 430 22.37 4.01 -10.99
N LEU A 431 23.04 4.56 -12.01
CA LEU A 431 23.67 3.78 -13.07
C LEU A 431 24.72 2.81 -12.53
N LEU A 432 25.56 3.26 -11.58
CA LEU A 432 26.58 2.40 -10.96
C LEU A 432 25.95 1.26 -10.14
N LYS A 433 24.83 1.50 -9.45
CA LYS A 433 24.09 0.46 -8.72
C LYS A 433 23.51 -0.59 -9.68
N GLU A 434 22.92 -0.14 -10.78
CA GLU A 434 22.36 -1.01 -11.82
C GLU A 434 23.45 -1.87 -12.47
N TYR A 435 24.56 -1.24 -12.86
CA TYR A 435 25.72 -1.94 -13.39
C TYR A 435 26.24 -3.00 -12.41
N THR A 436 26.38 -2.63 -11.12
CA THR A 436 26.92 -3.52 -10.08
C THR A 436 26.01 -4.75 -9.87
N ASP A 437 24.69 -4.57 -9.88
CA ASP A 437 23.73 -5.68 -9.75
C ASP A 437 23.85 -6.64 -10.92
N GLN A 438 23.83 -6.13 -12.15
CA GLN A 438 23.97 -6.96 -13.35
C GLN A 438 25.34 -7.65 -13.40
N PHE A 439 26.42 -6.94 -13.05
CA PHE A 439 27.77 -7.50 -12.98
C PHE A 439 27.83 -8.69 -12.03
N TYR A 440 27.32 -8.53 -10.81
CA TYR A 440 27.34 -9.58 -9.82
C TYR A 440 26.49 -10.79 -10.24
N ARG A 441 25.26 -10.55 -10.72
CA ARG A 441 24.35 -11.63 -11.16
C ARG A 441 24.94 -12.45 -12.31
N ARG A 442 25.54 -11.78 -13.30
CA ARG A 442 26.12 -12.48 -14.45
C ARG A 442 27.37 -13.27 -14.05
N LEU A 443 28.22 -12.74 -13.16
CA LEU A 443 29.36 -13.49 -12.63
C LEU A 443 28.93 -14.72 -11.85
N LYS A 444 27.93 -14.56 -10.97
CA LYS A 444 27.35 -15.66 -10.20
C LYS A 444 26.81 -16.74 -11.15
N ALA A 445 26.01 -16.35 -12.14
CA ALA A 445 25.46 -17.29 -13.11
C ALA A 445 26.55 -18.02 -13.90
N ALA A 446 27.60 -17.32 -14.35
CA ALA A 446 28.73 -17.93 -15.07
C ALA A 446 29.57 -18.88 -14.20
N TYR A 447 29.63 -18.64 -12.89
CA TYR A 447 30.25 -19.55 -11.93
C TYR A 447 29.37 -20.80 -11.73
N GLU A 448 28.09 -20.60 -11.41
CA GLU A 448 27.13 -21.68 -11.16
C GLU A 448 26.93 -22.58 -12.39
N GLN A 449 26.98 -22.02 -13.60
CA GLN A 449 26.88 -22.77 -14.85
C GLN A 449 27.96 -23.86 -15.00
N GLN A 450 29.13 -23.71 -14.38
CA GLN A 450 30.20 -24.71 -14.43
C GLN A 450 29.90 -25.96 -13.60
N PHE A 451 28.94 -25.87 -12.69
CA PHE A 451 28.60 -26.92 -11.73
C PHE A 451 27.15 -27.38 -11.87
N MET A 452 26.56 -27.17 -13.05
CA MET A 452 25.26 -27.73 -13.39
C MET A 452 25.39 -29.23 -13.64
N GLU A 453 24.50 -30.01 -13.03
CA GLU A 453 24.39 -31.44 -13.22
C GLU A 453 23.00 -31.80 -13.74
N THR A 454 22.94 -32.90 -14.48
CA THR A 454 21.69 -33.44 -15.01
C THR A 454 21.10 -34.38 -13.98
N THR A 455 19.95 -34.03 -13.40
CA THR A 455 19.23 -34.86 -12.43
C THR A 455 17.91 -35.36 -13.01
N ILE A 456 17.41 -36.49 -12.47
CA ILE A 456 16.09 -37.01 -12.83
C ILE A 456 15.04 -36.17 -12.09
N VAL A 457 13.96 -35.83 -12.79
CA VAL A 457 12.84 -35.10 -12.22
C VAL A 457 12.08 -36.01 -11.24
N THR A 458 12.13 -35.68 -9.96
CA THR A 458 11.34 -36.31 -8.90
C THR A 458 10.25 -35.34 -8.42
N GLU A 459 9.19 -35.84 -7.77
CA GLU A 459 8.09 -35.02 -7.25
C GLU A 459 8.53 -33.95 -6.22
N GLU A 460 9.71 -34.12 -5.63
CA GLU A 460 10.34 -33.22 -4.66
C GLU A 460 11.25 -32.16 -5.31
N ASN A 461 11.47 -32.21 -6.63
CA ASN A 461 12.30 -31.20 -7.30
C ASN A 461 11.59 -29.85 -7.30
N GLY A 462 12.27 -28.80 -6.83
CA GLY A 462 11.78 -27.42 -6.75
C GLY A 462 11.48 -26.73 -8.10
N SER A 463 11.39 -27.49 -9.19
CA SER A 463 10.86 -27.06 -10.48
C SER A 463 9.34 -27.21 -10.54
N PHE A 464 8.73 -27.97 -9.62
CA PHE A 464 7.29 -28.00 -9.44
C PHE A 464 6.85 -26.84 -8.55
N PHE A 465 5.80 -26.15 -8.97
CA PHE A 465 5.06 -25.25 -8.10
C PHE A 465 4.31 -26.09 -7.06
N ASP A 466 4.29 -25.64 -5.80
CA ASP A 466 3.53 -26.31 -4.74
C ASP A 466 2.03 -26.01 -4.86
N GLU A 467 1.68 -24.82 -5.34
CA GLU A 467 0.30 -24.34 -5.53
C GLU A 467 0.20 -23.50 -6.82
N TYR A 468 -0.88 -23.66 -7.58
CA TYR A 468 -1.27 -22.68 -8.60
C TYR A 468 -2.07 -21.57 -7.93
N LYS A 469 -1.57 -20.34 -8.04
CA LYS A 469 -2.30 -19.13 -7.61
C LYS A 469 -2.91 -18.49 -8.83
N MET A 470 -4.23 -18.65 -9.00
CA MET A 470 -4.97 -17.94 -10.03
C MET A 470 -5.59 -16.70 -9.41
N LEU A 471 -5.29 -15.57 -10.03
CA LEU A 471 -5.84 -14.26 -9.71
C LEU A 471 -6.89 -13.97 -10.78
N PHE A 472 -8.17 -14.06 -10.41
CA PHE A 472 -9.26 -13.71 -11.32
C PHE A 472 -9.60 -12.23 -11.12
N GLY A 473 -9.27 -11.37 -12.09
CA GLY A 473 -9.95 -10.07 -12.19
C GLY A 473 -11.39 -10.29 -12.68
N GLU A 474 -12.31 -9.42 -12.32
CA GLU A 474 -13.68 -9.44 -12.89
C GLU A 474 -13.73 -9.06 -14.38
N GLU A 475 -12.58 -8.71 -14.97
CA GLU A 475 -12.42 -8.60 -16.41
C GLU A 475 -11.88 -9.90 -16.98
N GLU A 476 -12.57 -10.36 -18.03
CA GLU A 476 -12.19 -11.45 -18.93
C GLU A 476 -12.59 -12.87 -18.51
N ASN A 477 -13.81 -13.22 -18.92
CA ASN A 477 -14.14 -14.55 -19.48
C ASN A 477 -13.37 -14.79 -20.81
N ILE A 478 -12.05 -14.54 -20.83
CA ILE A 478 -11.19 -14.87 -21.96
C ILE A 478 -10.24 -15.97 -21.48
N PRO A 479 -10.19 -17.13 -22.16
CA PRO A 479 -9.24 -18.17 -21.81
C PRO A 479 -7.84 -17.64 -22.08
N TYR A 480 -7.08 -17.32 -21.02
CA TYR A 480 -5.66 -17.03 -21.18
C TYR A 480 -4.97 -18.27 -21.73
N GLU A 481 -4.47 -18.14 -22.96
CA GLU A 481 -3.58 -19.09 -23.60
C GLU A 481 -2.28 -19.20 -22.79
N ARG A 482 -1.77 -20.44 -22.75
CA ARG A 482 -0.50 -20.78 -22.13
C ARG A 482 0.64 -20.01 -22.80
N GLU A 483 1.38 -19.21 -22.06
CA GLU A 483 2.78 -18.95 -22.41
C GLU A 483 3.59 -20.23 -22.10
N GLN A 484 4.34 -20.68 -23.12
CA GLN A 484 5.17 -21.89 -23.12
C GLN A 484 6.46 -21.75 -22.31
#